data_AF-A0A7C2J4R1-F1
#
_entry.id   AF-A0A7C2J4R1-F1
#
_cell.length_a   1.000
_cell.length_b   1.000
_cell.length_c   1.000
_cell.angle_alpha   90.00
_cell.angle_beta   90.00
_cell.angle_gamma   90.00
#
_symmetry.space_group_name_H-M   'P 1'
#
loop_
_entity.id
_entity.type
_entity.pdbx_description
1 polymer ?
#
loop_
_entity_poly.entity_id
_entity_poly.type
_entity_poly.pdbx_seq_one_letter_code
_entity_poly.pdbx_strand_id
1 'polypeptide(L)'
;MLLRRLPPTAGDYGWLVEPATRLLVRAFRREQVHSFLFEGPVAAFAGHLLIWLALPPEIAESIVTRSELQRLLGLRNVTRVERTPTRLLELRYLLDLADLRHELPGWRALYRRTLAASRPVTESLEPSDVYAITHTVFYITDFGREPARALSGAERARLIQLTDELQEGMIRARHWDLVAELILTRCCLARAGSPGDSAGWEALARAQAAEGQFLSPAVRHLVESVSSEPHERQELMFLTSYHTCLVAVLAGAVAGGVQGGARLSRRS
;
A
#
# COMPACT_ATOMS: atom_id res chain seq x y z
N MET A 1 11.99 9.78 0.38
CA MET A 1 11.57 10.18 -1.00
C MET A 1 10.08 9.92 -1.26
N LEU A 2 9.41 9.04 -0.50
CA LEU A 2 7.95 8.81 -0.56
C LEU A 2 7.10 10.05 -0.16
N LEU A 3 7.53 10.81 0.86
CA LEU A 3 6.76 11.95 1.39
C LEU A 3 6.82 13.22 0.52
N ARG A 4 7.85 13.36 -0.33
CA ARG A 4 7.97 14.48 -1.30
C ARG A 4 7.15 14.26 -2.59
N ARG A 5 6.41 13.15 -2.68
CA ARG A 5 5.62 12.77 -3.86
C ARG A 5 4.10 12.78 -3.62
N LEU A 6 3.67 13.18 -2.43
CA LEU A 6 2.27 13.49 -2.15
C LEU A 6 1.85 14.77 -2.92
N PRO A 7 0.58 14.93 -3.28
CA PRO A 7 0.09 16.13 -3.96
C PRO A 7 0.40 17.41 -3.14
N PRO A 8 0.42 18.60 -3.78
CA PRO A 8 0.85 19.87 -3.17
C PRO A 8 0.16 20.26 -1.86
N THR A 9 -0.98 19.63 -1.53
CA THR A 9 -1.69 19.76 -0.24
C THR A 9 -0.94 19.12 0.95
N ALA A 10 0.20 18.46 0.73
CA ALA A 10 1.00 17.87 1.81
C ALA A 10 1.53 18.87 2.85
N GLY A 11 1.61 20.17 2.50
CA GLY A 11 1.93 21.24 3.45
C GLY A 11 0.95 21.33 4.62
N ASP A 12 -0.33 21.04 4.38
CA ASP A 12 -1.40 21.10 5.38
C ASP A 12 -1.40 19.89 6.34
N TYR A 13 -0.63 18.84 6.01
CA TYR A 13 -0.51 17.61 6.81
C TYR A 13 0.87 17.45 7.48
N GLY A 14 1.71 18.50 7.47
CA GLY A 14 3.05 18.47 8.07
C GLY A 14 3.05 18.02 9.54
N TRP A 15 1.98 18.34 10.28
CA TRP A 15 1.78 17.93 11.67
C TRP A 15 1.64 16.42 11.87
N LEU A 16 1.19 15.66 10.86
CA LEU A 16 1.05 14.20 10.91
C LEU A 16 2.32 13.51 10.41
N VAL A 17 2.94 14.07 9.36
CA VAL A 17 4.11 13.50 8.70
C VAL A 17 5.35 13.57 9.59
N GLU A 18 5.52 14.65 10.35
CA GLU A 18 6.72 14.89 11.14
C GLU A 18 6.85 13.93 12.35
N PRO A 19 5.82 13.69 13.19
CA PRO A 19 5.87 12.68 14.25
C PRO A 19 6.12 11.26 13.72
N ALA A 20 5.45 10.85 12.64
CA ALA A 20 5.63 9.53 12.04
C ALA A 20 7.07 9.36 11.52
N THR A 21 7.61 10.38 10.85
CA THR A 21 9.01 10.39 10.39
C THR A 21 9.97 10.30 11.57
N ARG A 22 9.75 11.07 12.65
CA ARG A 22 10.57 10.98 13.87
C ARG A 22 10.55 9.59 14.50
N LEU A 23 9.40 8.94 14.54
CA LEU A 23 9.27 7.58 15.06
C LEU A 23 10.08 6.60 14.20
N LEU A 24 9.94 6.65 12.88
CA LEU A 24 10.71 5.81 11.95
C LEU A 24 12.21 6.05 12.08
N VAL A 25 12.65 7.31 12.19
CA VAL A 25 14.07 7.64 12.42
C VAL A 25 14.57 7.01 13.72
N ARG A 26 13.83 7.18 14.82
CA ARG A 26 14.20 6.61 16.13
C ARG A 26 14.25 5.09 16.09
N ALA A 27 13.28 4.45 15.43
CA ALA A 27 13.22 3.00 15.29
C ALA A 27 14.40 2.49 14.45
N PHE A 28 14.61 3.05 13.26
CA PHE A 28 15.63 2.56 12.32
C PHE A 28 17.07 2.80 12.80
N ARG A 29 17.31 3.83 13.63
CA ARG A 29 18.60 4.03 14.31
C ARG A 29 18.95 2.96 15.33
N ARG A 30 17.97 2.20 15.85
CA ARG A 30 18.24 1.09 16.75
C ARG A 30 18.91 -0.03 15.97
N GLU A 31 20.06 -0.47 16.45
CA GLU A 31 20.81 -1.59 15.87
C GLU A 31 19.94 -2.83 15.72
N GLN A 32 19.09 -3.12 16.72
CA GLN A 32 18.17 -4.26 16.71
C GLN A 32 17.15 -4.20 15.55
N VAL A 33 16.98 -3.05 14.90
CA VAL A 33 16.09 -2.90 13.75
C VAL A 33 16.88 -3.00 12.45
N HIS A 34 17.87 -2.13 12.22
CA HIS A 34 18.55 -2.13 10.92
C HIS A 34 19.50 -3.32 10.71
N SER A 35 20.00 -3.97 11.78
CA SER A 35 20.86 -5.16 11.65
C SER A 35 20.17 -6.34 10.94
N PHE A 36 18.83 -6.38 10.94
CA PHE A 36 18.05 -7.38 10.21
C PHE A 36 18.27 -7.37 8.69
N LEU A 37 18.74 -6.25 8.11
CA LEU A 37 19.17 -6.21 6.71
C LEU A 37 20.36 -7.14 6.44
N PHE A 38 21.26 -7.23 7.42
CA PHE A 38 22.55 -7.91 7.33
C PHE A 38 22.43 -9.36 7.83
N GLU A 39 21.84 -9.54 9.00
CA GLU A 39 21.85 -10.80 9.75
C GLU A 39 20.48 -11.50 9.72
N GLY A 40 19.41 -10.75 9.44
CA GLY A 40 18.05 -11.27 9.46
C GLY A 40 17.68 -12.11 8.23
N PRO A 41 16.48 -12.73 8.24
CA PRO A 41 15.97 -13.48 7.09
C PRO A 41 15.96 -12.64 5.82
N VAL A 42 16.24 -13.24 4.66
CA VAL A 42 16.22 -12.54 3.37
C VAL A 42 14.87 -11.88 3.07
N ALA A 43 13.78 -12.45 3.59
CA ALA A 43 12.43 -11.88 3.49
C ALA A 43 12.30 -10.49 4.16
N ALA A 44 13.12 -10.18 5.16
CA ALA A 44 13.09 -8.89 5.85
C ALA A 44 13.61 -7.74 4.99
N PHE A 45 14.38 -8.02 3.94
CA PHE A 45 15.03 -6.99 3.11
C PHE A 45 14.03 -5.98 2.53
N ALA A 46 12.91 -6.44 1.96
CA ALA A 46 11.90 -5.56 1.37
C ALA A 46 11.28 -4.61 2.41
N GLY A 47 10.88 -5.14 3.58
CA GLY A 47 10.32 -4.32 4.66
C GLY A 47 11.29 -3.26 5.17
N HIS A 48 12.57 -3.60 5.33
CA HIS A 48 13.58 -2.64 5.78
C HIS A 48 13.95 -1.62 4.70
N LEU A 49 13.94 -2.03 3.42
CA LEU A 49 14.13 -1.11 2.30
C LEU A 49 12.97 -0.09 2.22
N LEU A 50 11.74 -0.51 2.50
CA LEU A 50 10.60 0.40 2.60
C LEU A 50 10.79 1.44 3.71
N ILE A 51 11.25 1.02 4.90
CA ILE A 51 11.58 1.95 6.00
C ILE A 51 12.66 2.94 5.53
N TRP A 52 13.75 2.43 4.94
CA TRP A 52 14.84 3.26 4.41
C TRP A 52 14.35 4.31 3.39
N LEU A 53 13.45 3.92 2.47
CA LEU A 53 12.86 4.81 1.47
C LEU A 53 11.92 5.89 2.05
N ALA A 54 11.30 5.58 3.20
CA ALA A 54 10.40 6.49 3.91
C ALA A 54 11.17 7.58 4.67
N LEU A 55 12.42 7.34 5.05
CA LEU A 55 13.26 8.31 5.75
C LEU A 55 13.73 9.47 4.84
N PRO A 56 14.13 10.61 5.43
CA PRO A 56 14.93 11.62 4.72
C PRO A 56 16.24 10.98 4.22
N PRO A 57 16.65 11.22 2.95
CA PRO A 57 17.81 10.54 2.36
C PRO A 57 19.09 10.70 3.18
N GLU A 58 19.33 11.87 3.75
CA GLU A 58 20.51 12.18 4.55
C GLU A 58 20.56 11.32 5.82
N ILE A 59 19.40 11.08 6.44
CA ILE A 59 19.29 10.22 7.62
C ILE A 59 19.42 8.75 7.21
N ALA A 60 18.74 8.33 6.16
CA ALA A 60 18.76 6.96 5.67
C ALA A 60 20.21 6.51 5.35
N GLU A 61 20.93 7.32 4.57
CA GLU A 61 22.32 7.07 4.16
C GLU A 61 23.30 7.12 5.36
N SER A 62 22.99 7.88 6.42
CA SER A 62 23.80 7.88 7.65
C SER A 62 23.70 6.59 8.47
N ILE A 63 22.66 5.78 8.25
CA ILE A 63 22.41 4.53 8.99
C ILE A 63 22.84 3.33 8.14
N VAL A 64 22.30 3.22 6.93
CA VAL A 64 22.69 2.19 5.94
C VAL A 64 22.87 2.87 4.60
N THR A 65 24.07 2.81 4.04
CA THR A 65 24.33 3.44 2.74
C THR A 65 23.65 2.69 1.59
N ARG A 66 23.32 3.38 0.50
CA ARG A 66 22.83 2.73 -0.72
C ARG A 66 23.82 1.71 -1.30
N SER A 67 25.11 2.01 -1.22
CA SER A 67 26.17 1.07 -1.64
C SER A 67 26.13 -0.21 -0.83
N GLU A 68 25.83 -0.11 0.47
CA GLU A 68 25.68 -1.27 1.34
C GLU A 68 24.42 -2.07 1.00
N LEU A 69 23.28 -1.41 0.74
CA LEU A 69 22.08 -2.07 0.22
C LEU A 69 22.34 -2.80 -1.10
N GLN A 70 23.07 -2.16 -2.02
CA GLN A 70 23.46 -2.75 -3.31
C GLN A 70 24.38 -3.97 -3.11
N ARG A 71 25.29 -3.91 -2.15
CA ARG A 71 26.18 -5.03 -1.78
C ARG A 71 25.37 -6.20 -1.23
N LEU A 72 24.46 -5.95 -0.29
CA LEU A 72 23.58 -6.96 0.30
C LEU A 72 22.69 -7.63 -0.76
N LEU A 73 22.17 -6.86 -1.71
CA LEU A 73 21.38 -7.37 -2.83
C LEU A 73 22.16 -8.37 -3.70
N GLY A 74 23.47 -8.15 -3.90
CA GLY A 74 24.33 -9.02 -4.70
C GLY A 74 24.91 -10.22 -3.93
N LEU A 75 25.16 -10.07 -2.63
CA LEU A 75 25.76 -11.12 -1.79
C LEU A 75 24.75 -12.10 -1.20
N ARG A 76 23.49 -11.68 -1.07
CA ARG A 76 22.42 -12.49 -0.49
C ARG A 76 21.44 -12.93 -1.58
N ASN A 77 20.67 -13.97 -1.28
CA ASN A 77 19.64 -14.50 -2.20
C ASN A 77 18.38 -13.60 -2.28
N VAL A 78 18.51 -12.28 -2.13
CA VAL A 78 17.38 -11.33 -2.10
C VAL A 78 16.48 -11.49 -3.31
N THR A 79 17.02 -11.58 -4.52
CA THR A 79 16.24 -11.75 -5.75
C THR A 79 15.99 -13.22 -6.12
N ARG A 80 16.53 -14.18 -5.36
CA ARG A 80 16.56 -15.61 -5.70
C ARG A 80 15.67 -16.50 -4.82
N VAL A 81 15.34 -16.08 -3.59
CA VAL A 81 14.45 -16.89 -2.74
C VAL A 81 13.02 -16.91 -3.28
N GLU A 82 12.36 -18.06 -3.11
CA GLU A 82 10.99 -18.31 -3.53
C GLU A 82 10.02 -17.29 -2.96
N ARG A 83 9.15 -16.77 -3.83
CA ARG A 83 8.19 -15.72 -3.50
C ARG A 83 6.95 -15.85 -4.37
N THR A 84 5.82 -15.44 -3.80
CA THR A 84 4.62 -15.23 -4.59
C THR A 84 4.86 -14.11 -5.62
N PRO A 85 4.15 -14.14 -6.76
CA PRO A 85 4.25 -13.11 -7.79
C PRO A 85 4.07 -11.67 -7.25
N THR A 86 3.12 -11.45 -6.34
CA THR A 86 2.88 -10.13 -5.73
C THR A 86 4.06 -9.66 -4.87
N ARG A 87 4.71 -10.56 -4.12
CA ARG A 87 5.91 -10.23 -3.33
C ARG A 87 7.14 -9.94 -4.20
N LEU A 88 7.22 -10.54 -5.39
CA LEU A 88 8.25 -10.16 -6.38
C LEU A 88 7.99 -8.77 -6.97
N LEU A 89 6.72 -8.41 -7.22
CA LEU A 89 6.35 -7.04 -7.64
C LEU A 89 6.67 -6.01 -6.56
N GLU A 90 6.39 -6.30 -5.28
CA GLU A 90 6.79 -5.46 -4.14
C GLU A 90 8.30 -5.24 -4.12
N LEU A 91 9.09 -6.32 -4.19
CA LEU A 91 10.54 -6.22 -4.19
C LEU A 91 11.05 -5.39 -5.38
N ARG A 92 10.57 -5.67 -6.59
CA ARG A 92 10.88 -4.89 -7.80
C ARG A 92 10.58 -3.41 -7.60
N TYR A 93 9.39 -3.08 -7.10
CA TYR A 93 8.95 -1.72 -6.84
C TYR A 93 9.91 -0.97 -5.92
N LEU A 94 10.27 -1.59 -4.79
CA LEU A 94 11.15 -0.97 -3.81
C LEU A 94 12.58 -0.83 -4.32
N LEU A 95 13.09 -1.80 -5.07
CA LEU A 95 14.42 -1.72 -5.65
C LEU A 95 14.50 -0.62 -6.74
N ASP A 96 13.50 -0.53 -7.61
CA ASP A 96 13.41 0.54 -8.62
C ASP A 96 13.31 1.92 -7.92
N LEU A 97 12.51 2.05 -6.85
CA LEU A 97 12.42 3.30 -6.06
C LEU A 97 13.73 3.67 -5.37
N ALA A 98 14.48 2.67 -4.91
CA ALA A 98 15.77 2.83 -4.25
C ALA A 98 16.93 2.93 -5.25
N ASP A 99 16.65 2.96 -6.56
CA ASP A 99 17.66 2.99 -7.63
C ASP A 99 18.78 1.95 -7.40
N LEU A 100 18.37 0.74 -7.00
CA LEU A 100 19.26 -0.40 -6.80
C LEU A 100 19.27 -1.27 -8.05
N ARG A 101 20.46 -1.61 -8.55
CA ARG A 101 20.61 -2.43 -9.77
C ARG A 101 20.22 -3.88 -9.48
N HIS A 102 19.36 -4.44 -10.32
CA HIS A 102 18.91 -5.84 -10.25
C HIS A 102 18.50 -6.40 -11.61
N GLU A 103 18.36 -7.73 -11.67
CA GLU A 103 17.99 -8.48 -12.88
C GLU A 103 16.57 -9.06 -12.82
N LEU A 104 15.72 -8.57 -11.90
CA LEU A 104 14.33 -9.01 -11.84
C LEU A 104 13.61 -8.81 -13.19
N PRO A 105 12.66 -9.69 -13.57
CA PRO A 105 11.90 -9.53 -14.80
C PRO A 105 11.17 -8.19 -14.88
N GLY A 106 10.87 -7.74 -16.09
CA GLY A 106 10.11 -6.51 -16.32
C GLY A 106 8.68 -6.57 -15.78
N TRP A 107 8.09 -5.39 -15.55
CA TRP A 107 6.75 -5.21 -14.96
C TRP A 107 5.66 -6.07 -15.59
N ARG A 108 5.58 -6.11 -16.93
CA ARG A 108 4.59 -6.92 -17.64
C ARG A 108 4.78 -8.43 -17.45
N ALA A 109 6.03 -8.89 -17.39
CA ALA A 109 6.34 -10.30 -17.18
C ALA A 109 5.96 -10.75 -15.76
N LEU A 110 6.24 -9.91 -14.76
CA LEU A 110 5.83 -10.16 -13.37
C LEU A 110 4.30 -10.12 -13.21
N TYR A 111 3.64 -9.09 -13.76
CA TYR A 111 2.18 -8.94 -13.72
C TYR A 111 1.46 -10.19 -14.24
N ARG A 112 1.88 -10.73 -15.39
CA ARG A 112 1.25 -11.91 -16.00
C ARG A 112 1.26 -13.17 -15.13
N ARG A 113 2.12 -13.23 -14.11
CA ARG A 113 2.19 -14.35 -13.16
C ARG A 113 1.25 -14.19 -11.97
N THR A 114 0.63 -13.03 -11.79
CA THR A 114 -0.23 -12.72 -10.63
C THR A 114 -1.64 -13.24 -10.82
N LEU A 115 -2.34 -13.46 -9.70
CA LEU A 115 -3.78 -13.74 -9.68
C LEU A 115 -4.59 -12.62 -10.33
N ALA A 116 -4.16 -11.36 -10.16
CA ALA A 116 -4.80 -10.21 -10.80
C ALA A 116 -4.82 -10.34 -12.32
N ALA A 117 -3.87 -11.04 -12.95
CA ALA A 117 -3.83 -11.27 -14.39
C ALA A 117 -4.71 -12.45 -14.87
N SER A 118 -5.12 -13.37 -13.98
CA SER A 118 -5.63 -14.69 -14.37
C SER A 118 -7.15 -14.84 -14.41
N ARG A 119 -7.95 -13.75 -14.35
CA ARG A 119 -9.43 -13.81 -14.31
C ARG A 119 -9.95 -14.80 -13.25
N PRO A 120 -9.68 -14.55 -11.96
CA PRO A 120 -10.09 -15.47 -10.90
C PRO A 120 -11.61 -15.60 -10.80
N VAL A 121 -12.07 -16.75 -10.31
CA VAL A 121 -13.45 -16.96 -9.84
C VAL A 121 -13.56 -16.28 -8.48
N THR A 122 -14.33 -15.20 -8.38
CA THR A 122 -14.34 -14.30 -7.22
C THR A 122 -14.90 -14.95 -5.96
N GLU A 123 -15.84 -15.90 -6.11
CA GLU A 123 -16.47 -16.61 -5.00
C GLU A 123 -15.52 -17.57 -4.27
N SER A 124 -14.40 -17.94 -4.91
CA SER A 124 -13.38 -18.82 -4.34
C SER A 124 -12.21 -18.07 -3.70
N LEU A 125 -12.23 -16.74 -3.71
CA LEU A 125 -11.12 -15.93 -3.20
C LEU A 125 -11.19 -15.75 -1.69
N GLU A 126 -10.05 -15.93 -1.05
CA GLU A 126 -9.87 -15.56 0.35
C GLU A 126 -9.43 -14.09 0.48
N PRO A 127 -9.58 -13.44 1.65
CA PRO A 127 -9.12 -12.07 1.86
C PRO A 127 -7.66 -11.85 1.44
N SER A 128 -6.77 -12.82 1.69
CA SER A 128 -5.36 -12.78 1.25
C SER A 128 -5.18 -12.68 -0.26
N ASP A 129 -6.09 -13.27 -1.04
CA ASP A 129 -6.06 -13.17 -2.49
C ASP A 129 -6.49 -11.78 -2.97
N VAL A 130 -7.49 -11.20 -2.31
CA VAL A 130 -7.93 -9.82 -2.58
C VAL A 130 -6.80 -8.84 -2.29
N TYR A 131 -6.11 -8.98 -1.14
CA TYR A 131 -4.89 -8.21 -0.84
C TYR A 131 -3.80 -8.41 -1.91
N ALA A 132 -3.62 -9.64 -2.41
CA ALA A 132 -2.64 -9.89 -3.46
C ALA A 132 -3.01 -9.18 -4.78
N ILE A 133 -4.31 -9.03 -5.08
CA ILE A 133 -4.82 -8.31 -6.24
C ILE A 133 -4.65 -6.79 -6.08
N THR A 134 -5.07 -6.21 -4.96
CA THR A 134 -4.95 -4.77 -4.68
C THR A 134 -3.49 -4.33 -4.73
N HIS A 135 -2.59 -5.03 -4.03
CA HIS A 135 -1.15 -4.74 -4.03
C HIS A 135 -0.53 -4.89 -5.42
N THR A 136 -0.97 -5.88 -6.21
CA THR A 136 -0.52 -6.00 -7.60
C THR A 136 -0.84 -4.73 -8.37
N VAL A 137 -2.07 -4.21 -8.27
CA VAL A 137 -2.47 -2.96 -8.93
C VAL A 137 -1.67 -1.77 -8.42
N PHE A 138 -1.49 -1.65 -7.10
CA PHE A 138 -0.70 -0.56 -6.51
C PHE A 138 0.72 -0.52 -7.10
N TYR A 139 1.41 -1.67 -7.10
CA TYR A 139 2.77 -1.71 -7.61
C TYR A 139 2.83 -1.53 -9.11
N ILE A 140 2.01 -2.19 -9.92
CA ILE A 140 2.18 -2.09 -11.39
C ILE A 140 1.80 -0.72 -11.95
N THR A 141 1.00 0.06 -11.22
CA THR A 141 0.55 1.41 -11.62
C THR A 141 1.31 2.55 -10.93
N ASP A 142 2.29 2.25 -10.08
CA ASP A 142 2.92 3.24 -9.17
C ASP A 142 1.87 4.06 -8.42
N PHE A 143 0.94 3.36 -7.74
CA PHE A 143 -0.19 3.96 -7.03
C PHE A 143 -0.99 4.96 -7.91
N GLY A 144 -1.22 4.58 -9.17
CA GLY A 144 -1.98 5.38 -10.15
C GLY A 144 -1.19 6.44 -10.90
N ARG A 145 0.12 6.60 -10.64
CA ARG A 145 0.98 7.58 -11.35
C ARG A 145 1.35 7.11 -12.76
N GLU A 146 1.48 5.80 -12.96
CA GLU A 146 1.88 5.18 -14.22
C GLU A 146 0.92 4.03 -14.62
N PRO A 147 -0.38 4.30 -14.85
CA PRO A 147 -1.39 3.26 -15.06
C PRO A 147 -1.18 2.41 -16.32
N ALA A 148 -0.34 2.87 -17.26
CA ALA A 148 -0.03 2.18 -18.52
C ALA A 148 1.26 1.34 -18.48
N ARG A 149 1.99 1.31 -17.35
CA ARG A 149 3.32 0.69 -17.28
C ARG A 149 3.34 -0.81 -17.58
N ALA A 150 2.36 -1.55 -17.05
CA ALA A 150 2.28 -3.01 -17.23
C ALA A 150 1.00 -3.48 -17.94
N LEU A 151 -0.02 -2.61 -18.00
CA LEU A 151 -1.39 -2.95 -18.38
C LEU A 151 -1.72 -2.49 -19.80
N SER A 152 -2.29 -3.38 -20.59
CA SER A 152 -3.07 -3.01 -21.77
C SER A 152 -4.42 -2.38 -21.36
N GLY A 153 -5.06 -1.67 -22.29
CA GLY A 153 -6.39 -1.10 -22.06
C GLY A 153 -7.45 -2.15 -21.68
N ALA A 154 -7.39 -3.34 -22.27
CA ALA A 154 -8.30 -4.45 -21.97
C ALA A 154 -8.04 -5.05 -20.57
N GLU A 155 -6.76 -5.23 -20.19
CA GLU A 155 -6.40 -5.69 -18.84
C GLU A 155 -6.85 -4.70 -17.77
N ARG A 156 -6.68 -3.39 -18.03
CA ARG A 156 -7.15 -2.33 -17.13
C ARG A 156 -8.68 -2.32 -16.98
N ALA A 157 -9.42 -2.42 -18.08
CA ALA A 157 -10.90 -2.46 -18.04
C ALA A 157 -11.41 -3.67 -17.26
N ARG A 158 -10.78 -4.83 -17.45
CA ARG A 158 -11.09 -6.04 -16.69
C ARG A 158 -10.78 -5.90 -15.20
N LEU A 159 -9.63 -5.30 -14.85
CA LEU A 159 -9.28 -5.08 -13.44
C LEU A 159 -10.25 -4.13 -12.77
N ILE A 160 -10.79 -3.14 -13.48
CA ILE A 160 -11.86 -2.28 -12.97
C ILE A 160 -13.10 -3.10 -12.64
N GLN A 161 -13.56 -3.95 -13.56
CA GLN A 161 -14.73 -4.83 -13.32
C GLN A 161 -14.51 -5.76 -12.12
N LEU A 162 -13.35 -6.41 -12.06
CA LEU A 162 -12.98 -7.27 -10.92
C LEU A 162 -12.93 -6.48 -9.61
N THR A 163 -12.42 -5.25 -9.62
CA THR A 163 -12.35 -4.39 -8.42
C THR A 163 -13.76 -4.06 -7.94
N ASP A 164 -14.66 -3.67 -8.85
CA ASP A 164 -16.04 -3.31 -8.53
C ASP A 164 -16.79 -4.53 -7.92
N GLU A 165 -16.62 -5.72 -8.50
CA GLU A 165 -17.22 -6.98 -8.00
C GLU A 165 -16.69 -7.39 -6.61
N LEU A 166 -15.36 -7.36 -6.43
CA LEU A 166 -14.74 -7.67 -5.13
C LEU A 166 -15.19 -6.68 -4.05
N GLN A 167 -15.33 -5.41 -4.41
CA GLN A 167 -15.72 -4.37 -3.48
C GLN A 167 -17.14 -4.58 -2.96
N GLU A 168 -18.08 -4.95 -3.82
CA GLU A 168 -19.43 -5.32 -3.38
C GLU A 168 -19.40 -6.47 -2.38
N GLY A 169 -18.59 -7.50 -2.64
CA GLY A 169 -18.36 -8.62 -1.73
C GLY A 169 -17.80 -8.18 -0.37
N MET A 170 -16.76 -7.34 -0.38
CA MET A 170 -16.09 -6.87 0.84
C MET A 170 -16.95 -5.89 1.66
N ILE A 171 -17.79 -5.07 1.01
CA ILE A 171 -18.80 -4.24 1.69
C ILE A 171 -19.82 -5.13 2.41
N ARG A 172 -20.35 -6.17 1.75
CA ARG A 172 -21.28 -7.12 2.38
C ARG A 172 -20.63 -7.84 3.56
N ALA A 173 -19.37 -8.24 3.42
CA ALA A 173 -18.58 -8.88 4.47
C ALA A 173 -18.13 -7.91 5.59
N ARG A 174 -18.33 -6.59 5.42
CA ARG A 174 -17.84 -5.54 6.34
C ARG A 174 -16.32 -5.59 6.54
N HIS A 175 -15.58 -6.01 5.52
CA HIS A 175 -14.13 -6.07 5.53
C HIS A 175 -13.54 -4.69 5.16
N TRP A 176 -13.69 -3.73 6.07
CA TRP A 176 -13.44 -2.30 5.78
C TRP A 176 -12.03 -1.99 5.28
N ASP A 177 -11.05 -2.78 5.69
CA ASP A 177 -9.69 -2.68 5.20
C ASP A 177 -9.58 -2.91 3.69
N LEU A 178 -10.17 -4.01 3.21
CA LEU A 178 -10.21 -4.35 1.79
C LEU A 178 -11.13 -3.41 1.01
N VAL A 179 -12.20 -2.89 1.63
CA VAL A 179 -13.00 -1.83 0.99
C VAL A 179 -12.14 -0.59 0.73
N ALA A 180 -11.33 -0.15 1.71
CA ALA A 180 -10.43 0.99 1.53
C ALA A 180 -9.35 0.72 0.45
N GLU A 181 -8.79 -0.49 0.42
CA GLU A 181 -7.82 -0.87 -0.61
C GLU A 181 -8.44 -0.97 -2.01
N LEU A 182 -9.67 -1.44 -2.13
CA LEU A 182 -10.38 -1.54 -3.41
C LEU A 182 -10.77 -0.16 -3.95
N ILE A 183 -11.14 0.79 -3.08
CA ILE A 183 -11.30 2.20 -3.47
C ILE A 183 -9.96 2.76 -4.01
N LEU A 184 -8.84 2.53 -3.32
CA LEU A 184 -7.52 2.96 -3.79
C LEU A 184 -7.16 2.28 -5.12
N THR A 185 -7.47 0.99 -5.25
CA THR A 185 -7.25 0.20 -6.47
C THR A 185 -8.03 0.81 -7.63
N ARG A 186 -9.29 1.17 -7.38
CA ARG A 186 -10.16 1.83 -8.35
C ARG A 186 -9.61 3.18 -8.77
N CYS A 187 -9.05 3.95 -7.84
CA CYS A 187 -8.37 5.23 -8.12
C CYS A 187 -7.11 5.03 -8.95
N CYS A 188 -6.28 4.04 -8.62
CA CYS A 188 -5.07 3.70 -9.37
C CYS A 188 -5.37 3.26 -10.80
N LEU A 189 -6.52 2.61 -11.00
CA LEU A 189 -7.01 2.22 -12.30
C LEU A 189 -7.81 3.32 -12.99
N ALA A 190 -8.23 4.41 -12.35
CA ALA A 190 -9.11 5.40 -12.96
C ALA A 190 -8.40 6.24 -14.05
N ARG A 191 -9.18 6.74 -15.02
CA ARG A 191 -8.73 7.80 -15.94
C ARG A 191 -9.10 9.14 -15.33
N ALA A 192 -8.31 10.17 -15.58
CA ALA A 192 -8.64 11.54 -15.20
C ALA A 192 -10.09 11.88 -15.61
N GLY A 193 -10.89 12.36 -14.66
CA GLY A 193 -12.30 12.72 -14.86
C GLY A 193 -13.30 11.56 -14.86
N SER A 194 -12.89 10.32 -14.57
CA SER A 194 -13.84 9.22 -14.32
C SER A 194 -14.69 9.52 -13.07
N PRO A 195 -15.95 9.08 -13.01
CA PRO A 195 -16.73 9.12 -11.78
C PRO A 195 -15.95 8.46 -10.65
N GLY A 196 -15.93 9.12 -9.49
CA GLY A 196 -15.36 8.54 -8.27
C GLY A 196 -16.15 7.33 -7.81
N ASP A 197 -15.54 6.52 -6.96
CA ASP A 197 -16.17 5.34 -6.36
C ASP A 197 -17.14 5.73 -5.22
N SER A 198 -18.33 6.22 -5.58
CA SER A 198 -19.30 6.70 -4.60
C SER A 198 -19.74 5.61 -3.63
N ALA A 199 -19.94 4.38 -4.09
CA ALA A 199 -20.44 3.27 -3.27
C ALA A 199 -19.45 2.89 -2.17
N GLY A 200 -18.15 2.75 -2.50
CA GLY A 200 -17.12 2.45 -1.52
C GLY A 200 -16.96 3.57 -0.49
N TRP A 201 -16.90 4.83 -0.95
CA TRP A 201 -16.78 5.99 -0.07
C TRP A 201 -17.96 6.14 0.88
N GLU A 202 -19.19 5.95 0.39
CA GLU A 202 -20.39 5.97 1.22
C GLU A 202 -20.41 4.83 2.24
N ALA A 203 -19.96 3.62 1.86
CA ALA A 203 -19.87 2.49 2.77
C ALA A 203 -18.86 2.76 3.89
N LEU A 204 -17.67 3.30 3.58
CA LEU A 204 -16.70 3.71 4.60
C LEU A 204 -17.25 4.82 5.48
N ALA A 205 -17.88 5.85 4.92
CA ALA A 205 -18.45 6.94 5.71
C ALA A 205 -19.51 6.45 6.71
N ARG A 206 -20.33 5.46 6.32
CA ARG A 206 -21.30 4.82 7.24
C ARG A 206 -20.64 3.92 8.28
N ALA A 207 -19.48 3.34 7.97
CA ALA A 207 -18.75 2.45 8.86
C ALA A 207 -17.83 3.19 9.84
N GLN A 208 -17.50 4.45 9.58
CA GLN A 208 -16.59 5.25 10.39
C GLN A 208 -17.20 5.56 11.76
N ALA A 209 -16.48 5.25 12.84
CA ALA A 209 -16.84 5.67 14.19
C ALA A 209 -16.66 7.18 14.38
N ALA A 210 -17.23 7.74 15.45
CA ALA A 210 -17.13 9.17 15.75
C ALA A 210 -15.67 9.63 15.93
N GLU A 211 -14.82 8.76 16.47
CA GLU A 211 -13.40 8.99 16.67
C GLU A 211 -12.55 8.62 15.44
N GLY A 212 -13.20 8.26 14.32
CA GLY A 212 -12.59 8.09 13.00
C GLY A 212 -12.14 6.68 12.65
N GLN A 213 -12.23 5.70 13.57
CA GLN A 213 -11.80 4.32 13.31
C GLN A 213 -12.81 3.55 12.46
N PHE A 214 -12.30 2.56 11.73
CA PHE A 214 -13.10 1.59 10.99
C PHE A 214 -12.97 0.22 11.67
N LEU A 215 -14.00 -0.20 12.40
CA LEU A 215 -14.07 -1.52 13.03
C LEU A 215 -15.35 -2.22 12.61
N SER A 216 -15.24 -3.49 12.23
CA SER A 216 -16.45 -4.31 12.11
C SER A 216 -17.04 -4.55 13.51
N PRO A 217 -18.36 -4.74 13.64
CA PRO A 217 -18.96 -5.04 14.95
C PRO A 217 -18.36 -6.27 15.63
N ALA A 218 -17.96 -7.28 14.85
CA ALA A 218 -17.30 -8.48 15.37
C ALA A 218 -15.92 -8.17 15.96
N VAL A 219 -15.10 -7.36 15.27
CA VAL A 219 -13.78 -6.97 15.78
C VAL A 219 -13.93 -6.07 17.01
N ARG A 220 -14.88 -5.13 17.00
CA ARG A 220 -15.18 -4.31 18.18
C ARG A 220 -15.53 -5.17 19.39
N HIS A 221 -16.46 -6.11 19.23
CA HIS A 221 -16.84 -7.02 20.31
C HIS A 221 -15.65 -7.87 20.79
N LEU A 222 -14.81 -8.37 19.87
CA LEU A 222 -13.61 -9.11 20.23
C LEU A 222 -12.67 -8.26 21.09
N VAL A 223 -12.34 -7.04 20.65
CA VAL A 223 -11.47 -6.13 21.39
C VAL A 223 -12.04 -5.79 22.77
N GLU A 224 -13.35 -5.55 22.86
CA GLU A 224 -14.04 -5.29 24.14
C GLU A 224 -14.05 -6.50 25.07
N SER A 225 -14.08 -7.72 24.52
CA SER A 225 -14.06 -8.97 25.30
C SER A 225 -12.67 -9.41 25.77
N VAL A 226 -11.60 -9.01 25.07
CA VAL A 226 -10.23 -9.48 25.32
C VAL A 226 -9.55 -8.73 26.46
N SER A 227 -9.90 -7.46 26.71
CA SER A 227 -9.34 -6.70 27.83
C SER A 227 -10.38 -5.82 28.51
N SER A 228 -10.43 -5.93 29.84
CA SER A 228 -11.17 -5.02 30.72
C SER A 228 -10.45 -3.69 30.94
N GLU A 229 -9.12 -3.68 30.79
CA GLU A 229 -8.27 -2.51 31.06
C GLU A 229 -8.39 -1.47 29.94
N PRO A 230 -8.72 -0.20 30.26
CA PRO A 230 -8.95 0.82 29.25
C PRO A 230 -7.77 1.06 28.29
N HIS A 231 -6.53 1.02 28.82
CA HIS A 231 -5.33 1.27 28.02
C HIS A 231 -5.06 0.16 27.01
N GLU A 232 -5.11 -1.10 27.44
CA GLU A 232 -4.92 -2.25 26.55
C GLU A 232 -6.01 -2.31 25.46
N ARG A 233 -7.26 -1.99 25.83
CA ARG A 233 -8.35 -1.90 24.85
C ARG A 233 -8.07 -0.83 23.80
N GLN A 234 -7.59 0.34 24.21
CA GLN A 234 -7.24 1.42 23.28
C GLN A 234 -6.10 1.01 22.35
N GLU A 235 -5.08 0.33 22.88
CA GLU A 235 -3.97 -0.22 22.08
C GLU A 235 -4.46 -1.25 21.07
N LEU A 236 -5.31 -2.20 21.49
CA LEU A 236 -5.90 -3.20 20.59
C LEU A 236 -6.80 -2.55 19.53
N MET A 237 -7.60 -1.55 19.88
CA MET A 237 -8.40 -0.77 18.91
C MET A 237 -7.48 -0.11 17.88
N PHE A 238 -6.40 0.53 18.33
CA PHE A 238 -5.43 1.12 17.42
C PHE A 238 -4.80 0.06 16.50
N LEU A 239 -4.26 -1.02 17.05
CA LEU A 239 -3.60 -2.09 16.30
C LEU A 239 -4.51 -2.79 15.29
N THR A 240 -5.82 -2.83 15.57
CA THR A 240 -6.81 -3.46 14.68
C THR A 240 -7.38 -2.53 13.61
N SER A 241 -7.29 -1.20 13.78
CA SER A 241 -7.88 -0.25 12.82
C SER A 241 -6.87 0.67 12.11
N TYR A 242 -5.63 0.79 12.58
CA TYR A 242 -4.69 1.79 12.05
C TYR A 242 -4.45 1.63 10.55
N HIS A 243 -4.34 0.39 10.06
CA HIS A 243 -4.08 0.10 8.65
C HIS A 243 -5.22 0.62 7.78
N THR A 244 -6.46 0.27 8.11
CA THR A 244 -7.64 0.72 7.39
C THR A 244 -7.76 2.24 7.37
N CYS A 245 -7.46 2.91 8.50
CA CYS A 245 -7.44 4.37 8.56
C CYS A 245 -6.39 4.96 7.61
N LEU A 246 -5.17 4.43 7.60
CA LEU A 246 -4.09 4.92 6.74
C LEU A 246 -4.41 4.70 5.26
N VAL A 247 -4.96 3.53 4.90
CA VAL A 247 -5.35 3.23 3.52
C VAL A 247 -6.51 4.13 3.08
N ALA A 248 -7.51 4.37 3.92
CA ALA A 248 -8.62 5.28 3.60
C ALA A 248 -8.13 6.71 3.34
N VAL A 249 -7.19 7.22 4.16
CA VAL A 249 -6.56 8.53 3.93
C VAL A 249 -5.76 8.54 2.63
N LEU A 250 -4.99 7.49 2.34
CA LEU A 250 -4.23 7.37 1.09
C LEU A 250 -5.14 7.34 -0.13
N ALA A 251 -6.23 6.57 -0.08
CA ALA A 251 -7.25 6.52 -1.11
C ALA A 251 -7.84 7.91 -1.39
N GLY A 252 -8.15 8.68 -0.34
CA GLY A 252 -8.67 10.04 -0.46
C GLY A 252 -7.68 11.00 -1.11
N ALA A 253 -6.40 10.91 -0.74
CA ALA A 253 -5.33 11.72 -1.33
C ALA A 253 -5.13 11.42 -2.82
N VAL A 254 -5.13 10.14 -3.21
CA VAL A 254 -5.00 9.73 -4.63
C VAL A 254 -6.23 10.15 -5.42
N ALA A 255 -7.44 9.93 -4.90
CA ALA A 255 -8.69 10.36 -5.53
C ALA A 255 -8.72 11.88 -5.79
N GLY A 256 -8.31 12.69 -4.81
CA GLY A 256 -8.20 14.14 -4.95
C GLY A 256 -7.19 14.55 -6.04
N GLY A 257 -6.05 13.86 -6.14
CA GLY A 257 -5.05 14.08 -7.18
C GLY A 257 -5.57 13.78 -8.60
N VAL A 258 -6.32 12.67 -8.76
CA VAL A 258 -6.95 12.28 -10.04
C VAL A 258 -7.96 13.33 -10.52
N GLN A 259 -8.71 13.94 -9.61
CA GLN A 259 -9.67 15.00 -9.93
C GLN A 259 -8.98 16.36 -10.23
N GLY A 260 -7.89 16.68 -9.53
CA GLY A 260 -7.12 17.90 -9.74
C GLY A 260 -6.45 17.98 -11.13
N GLY A 261 -5.89 16.88 -11.61
CA GLY A 261 -5.29 16.79 -12.95
C GLY A 261 -6.29 17.03 -14.08
N ALA A 262 -7.54 16.58 -13.92
CA ALA A 262 -8.60 16.79 -14.90
C ALA A 262 -9.05 18.25 -15.02
N ARG A 263 -8.97 19.04 -13.93
CA ARG A 263 -9.31 20.47 -13.94
C ARG A 263 -8.25 21.34 -14.62
N LEU A 264 -6.97 20.96 -14.51
CA LEU A 264 -5.86 21.69 -15.14
C LEU A 264 -5.83 21.49 -16.66
N SER A 265 -6.16 20.28 -17.15
CA SER A 265 -6.21 19.97 -18.60
C SER A 265 -7.39 20.64 -19.34
N ARG A 266 -8.39 21.18 -18.65
CA ARG A 266 -9.55 21.89 -19.26
C ARG A 266 -9.35 23.41 -19.36
N ARG A 267 -8.20 23.93 -18.91
CA ARG A 267 -7.86 25.37 -18.93
C ARG A 267 -6.74 25.73 -19.93
N SER A 268 -6.29 24.77 -20.73
CA SER A 268 -5.36 24.93 -21.87
C SER A 268 -6.12 24.76 -23.18
#